data_AF-A0A2X1M4R1-F1
#
_entry.id   AF-A0A2X1M4R1-F1
#
_cell.length_a   1.000
_cell.length_b   1.000
_cell.length_c   1.000
_cell.angle_alpha   90.00
_cell.angle_beta   90.00
_cell.angle_gamma   90.00
#
_symmetry.space_group_name_H-M   'P 1'
#
loop_
_entity.id
_entity.type
_entity.pdbx_description
1 polymer ?
#
loop_
_entity_poly.entity_id
_entity_poly.type
_entity_poly.pdbx_seq_one_letter_code
_entity_poly.pdbx_strand_id
1 'polypeptide(L)' 'MGQQAATRMMTYPPVVMAHTVAVFLSFDGELDTQPLIEQLWRAGKRVYLPVLHPFSAGNLLFLNYHPQSGTGDEQVEDP' A
#
# COMPACT_ATOMS: atom_id res chain seq x y z
N MET A 1 3.28 -13.73 -9.00
CA MET A 1 3.02 -12.66 -10.02
C MET A 1 3.13 -11.26 -9.42
N GLY A 2 2.62 -11.02 -8.20
CA GLY A 2 2.71 -9.73 -7.49
C GLY A 2 4.12 -9.11 -7.44
N GLN A 3 5.15 -9.89 -7.11
CA GLN A 3 6.53 -9.40 -7.05
C GLN A 3 7.04 -8.81 -8.38
N GLN A 4 6.77 -9.48 -9.51
CA GLN A 4 7.24 -9.02 -10.81
C GLN A 4 6.51 -7.74 -11.24
N ALA A 5 5.21 -7.64 -10.95
CA ALA A 5 4.45 -6.42 -11.17
C ALA A 5 4.97 -5.28 -10.30
N ALA A 6 5.26 -5.54 -9.02
CA ALA A 6 5.83 -4.56 -8.11
C ALA A 6 7.19 -4.04 -8.61
N THR A 7 8.09 -4.92 -9.04
CA THR A 7 9.38 -4.51 -9.64
C THR A 7 9.20 -3.62 -10.86
N ARG A 8 8.26 -3.94 -11.75
CA ARG A 8 7.95 -3.10 -12.93
C ARG A 8 7.40 -1.74 -12.53
N MET A 9 6.54 -1.69 -11.51
CA MET A 9 5.99 -0.42 -11.02
C MET A 9 7.08 0.46 -10.41
N MET A 10 8.06 -0.12 -9.72
CA MET A 10 9.19 0.64 -9.16
C MET A 10 10.15 1.21 -10.21
N THR A 11 10.05 0.80 -11.48
CA THR A 11 10.80 1.40 -12.60
C THR A 11 9.94 2.29 -13.49
N TYR A 12 8.63 2.37 -13.24
CA TYR A 12 7.71 3.21 -14.00
C TYR A 12 7.86 4.68 -13.59
N PRO A 13 8.22 5.61 -14.51
CA PRO A 13 8.61 6.98 -14.14
C PRO A 13 7.61 7.74 -13.25
N PRO A 14 6.28 7.66 -13.47
CA PRO A 14 5.32 8.31 -12.58
C PRO A 14 5.41 7.83 -11.13
N VAL A 15 5.61 6.52 -10.90
CA VAL A 15 5.79 5.97 -9.55
C VAL A 15 7.13 6.41 -8.97
N VAL A 16 8.20 6.39 -9.77
CA VAL A 16 9.54 6.81 -9.36
C VAL A 16 9.53 8.26 -8.87
N MET A 17 8.87 9.16 -9.63
CA MET A 17 8.80 10.59 -9.33
C MET A 17 7.77 10.93 -8.25
N ALA A 18 6.79 10.05 -7.98
CA ALA A 18 5.77 10.32 -6.97
C ALA A 18 6.34 10.29 -5.54
N HIS A 19 5.98 11.29 -4.74
CA HIS A 19 6.18 11.26 -3.28
C HIS A 19 5.00 10.62 -2.53
N THR A 20 3.86 10.46 -3.21
CA THR A 20 2.60 9.95 -2.65
C THR A 20 1.94 9.04 -3.65
N VAL A 21 1.57 7.85 -3.22
CA VAL A 21 0.95 6.83 -4.07
C VAL A 21 -0.27 6.26 -3.36
N ALA A 22 -1.42 6.29 -4.03
CA ALA A 22 -2.61 5.58 -3.58
C ALA A 22 -2.58 4.15 -4.14
N VAL A 23 -2.82 3.15 -3.29
CA VAL A 23 -2.79 1.72 -3.66
C VAL A 23 -4.03 1.05 -3.07
N PHE A 24 -4.61 0.07 -3.78
CA PHE A 24 -5.67 -0.78 -3.23
C PHE A 24 -5.05 -1.99 -2.53
N LEU A 25 -5.59 -2.39 -1.37
CA LEU A 25 -5.33 -3.72 -0.83
C LEU A 25 -6.09 -4.72 -1.69
N SER A 26 -5.36 -5.70 -2.22
CA SER A 26 -5.93 -6.73 -3.08
C SER A 26 -6.80 -7.70 -2.28
N PHE A 27 -7.91 -8.13 -2.90
CA PHE A 27 -8.73 -9.24 -2.40
C PHE A 27 -8.41 -10.54 -3.15
N ASP A 28 -8.98 -11.67 -2.68
CA ASP A 28 -8.77 -12.98 -3.28
C ASP A 28 -9.10 -12.98 -4.79
N GLY A 29 -8.13 -13.41 -5.59
CA GLY A 29 -8.23 -13.45 -7.06
C GLY A 29 -7.71 -12.20 -7.78
N GLU A 30 -7.37 -11.13 -7.05
CA GLU A 30 -6.71 -9.96 -7.62
C GLU A 30 -5.18 -10.10 -7.63
N LEU A 31 -4.49 -9.15 -8.27
CA LEU A 31 -3.05 -9.04 -8.21
C LEU A 31 -2.64 -8.60 -6.80
N ASP A 32 -1.87 -9.44 -6.11
CA ASP A 32 -1.28 -9.10 -4.81
C ASP A 32 -0.44 -7.81 -4.87
N THR A 33 -0.93 -6.77 -4.19
CA THR A 33 -0.31 -5.43 -4.13
C THR A 33 0.61 -5.25 -2.92
N GLN A 34 0.63 -6.19 -1.97
CA GLN A 34 1.45 -6.09 -0.76
C GLN A 34 2.95 -5.89 -1.09
N PRO A 35 3.55 -6.60 -2.07
CA PRO A 35 4.95 -6.40 -2.42
C PRO A 35 5.26 -5.02 -2.99
N LEU A 36 4.28 -4.37 -3.62
CA LEU A 36 4.42 -3.00 -4.11
C LEU A 36 4.36 -2.02 -2.94
N ILE A 37 3.40 -2.19 -2.03
CA ILE A 37 3.25 -1.33 -0.84
C ILE A 37 4.55 -1.32 -0.01
N GLU A 38 5.13 -2.49 0.24
CA GLU A 38 6.39 -2.60 0.97
C GLU A 38 7.56 -1.89 0.26
N GLN A 39 7.66 -2.02 -1.05
CA GLN A 39 8.70 -1.34 -1.83
C GLN A 39 8.51 0.18 -1.85
N LEU A 40 7.26 0.66 -1.93
CA LEU A 40 6.94 2.08 -1.85
C LEU A 40 7.36 2.66 -0.49
N TRP A 41 7.07 1.95 0.62
CA TRP A 41 7.52 2.36 1.95
C TRP A 41 9.05 2.36 2.08
N ARG A 42 9.74 1.31 1.61
CA ARG A 42 11.22 1.25 1.63
C ARG A 42 11.84 2.40 0.79
N ALA A 43 11.16 2.84 -0.26
CA ALA A 43 11.55 4.00 -1.05
C ALA A 43 11.17 5.36 -0.42
N GLY A 44 10.65 5.39 0.81
CA GLY A 44 10.30 6.61 1.53
C GLY A 44 9.03 7.31 1.00
N LYS A 45 8.20 6.61 0.23
CA LYS A 45 6.97 7.17 -0.35
C LYS A 45 5.82 7.05 0.65
N ARG A 46 4.93 8.05 0.66
CA ARG A 46 3.69 7.98 1.44
C ARG A 46 2.66 7.13 0.69
N VAL A 47 2.14 6.10 1.33
CA VAL A 47 1.16 5.17 0.74
C VAL A 47 -0.20 5.48 1.33
N TYR A 48 -1.23 5.55 0.48
CA TYR A 48 -2.61 5.80 0.92
C TYR A 48 -3.54 4.69 0.45
N LEU A 49 -4.43 4.24 1.33
CA LEU A 49 -5.45 3.27 1.00
C LEU A 49 -6.82 3.94 0.83
N PRO A 50 -7.60 3.57 -0.19
CA PRO A 50 -8.98 4.00 -0.32
C PRO A 50 -9.86 3.27 0.71
N VAL A 51 -10.70 4.03 1.41
CA VAL A 51 -11.78 3.53 2.27
C VAL A 51 -13.09 4.22 1.88
N LEU A 52 -14.22 3.58 2.13
CA LEU A 52 -15.53 4.19 1.89
C LEU A 52 -15.71 5.40 2.81
N HIS A 53 -16.20 6.51 2.25
CA HIS A 53 -16.47 7.70 3.04
C HIS A 53 -17.68 7.44 3.97
N PRO A 54 -17.55 7.61 5.30
CA PRO A 54 -18.58 7.17 6.26
C PRO A 54 -19.88 7.96 6.18
N PHE A 55 -19.85 9.17 5.59
CA PHE A 55 -20.99 10.08 5.55
C PHE A 55 -21.39 10.54 4.14
N SER A 56 -20.72 10.03 3.10
CA SER A 56 -20.95 10.45 1.71
C SER A 56 -20.92 9.24 0.79
N ALA A 57 -22.09 8.62 0.59
CA ALA A 57 -22.21 7.42 -0.22
C ALA A 57 -21.58 7.62 -1.63
N GLY A 58 -20.89 6.59 -2.12
CA GLY A 58 -20.20 6.61 -3.41
C GLY A 58 -18.86 7.37 -3.45
N ASN A 59 -18.43 7.97 -2.33
CA ASN A 59 -17.14 8.67 -2.25
C ASN A 59 -16.09 7.84 -1.53
N LEU A 60 -14.82 8.06 -1.87
CA LEU A 60 -13.67 7.44 -1.23
C LEU A 60 -12.89 8.47 -0.40
N LEU A 61 -12.42 8.03 0.76
CA LEU A 61 -11.41 8.72 1.56
C LEU A 61 -10.08 7.98 1.40
N PHE A 62 -8.98 8.72 1.28
CA PHE A 62 -7.64 8.15 1.22
C PHE A 62 -6.93 8.37 2.53
N LEU A 63 -6.59 7.29 3.22
CA LEU A 63 -5.93 7.33 4.53
C LEU A 63 -4.47 6.92 4.41
N ASN A 64 -3.59 7.63 5.12
CA ASN A 64 -2.17 7.33 5.12
C ASN A 64 -1.94 5.97 5.80
N TYR A 65 -1.35 5.03 5.07
CA TYR A 65 -1.12 3.67 5.50
C TYR A 65 0.34 3.51 5.89
N HIS A 66 0.57 3.22 7.16
CA HIS A 66 1.90 3.10 7.74
C HIS A 66 2.32 1.63 7.84
N PRO A 67 3.63 1.31 7.78
CA PRO A 67 4.14 -0.05 7.95
C PRO A 67 3.63 -0.75 9.22
N GLN A 68 3.50 0.01 10.32
CA GLN A 68 2.99 -0.48 11.61
C GLN A 68 1.48 -0.72 11.63
N SER A 69 0.74 -0.23 10.63
CA SER A 69 -0.69 -0.48 10.50
C SER A 69 -1.01 -1.86 9.93
N GLY A 70 -0.01 -2.55 9.35
CA GLY A 70 -0.18 -3.83 8.66
C GLY A 70 0.25 -5.07 9.45
N THR A 71 0.75 -4.92 10.69
CA THR A 71 1.27 -6.05 11.47
C THR A 71 0.21 -6.51 12.48
N GLY A 72 -0.51 -7.57 12.11
CA GLY A 72 -1.25 -8.41 13.05
C GLY A 72 -0.35 -9.43 13.78
N ASP A 73 0.98 -9.25 13.75
CA ASP A 73 1.92 -10.04 14.54
C ASP A 73 2.38 -9.19 15.73
N GLU A 74 1.87 -9.56 16.91
CA GLU A 74 2.52 -9.27 18.18
C GLU A 74 3.98 -9.69 18.07
N GLN A 75 4.89 -8.72 18.02
CA GLN A 75 6.23 -8.96 18.51
C GLN A 75 6.13 -8.98 20.04
N VAL A 76 5.90 -10.19 20.56
CA VAL A 76 6.32 -10.55 21.91
C VAL A 76 7.85 -10.44 21.90
N GLU A 77 8.37 -9.31 22.37
CA GLU A 77 9.74 -9.24 22.86
C GLU A 77 9.77 -10.04 24.17
N ASP A 78 10.28 -11.28 24.10
CA ASP A 78 10.79 -11.98 25.28
C ASP A 78 12.21 -11.45 25.58
N PRO A 79 12.65 -11.39 26.85
CA PRO A 79 13.65 -10.45 27.37
C PRO A 79 15.10 -10.74 26.97
#